data_AF-A0A9P9CQ71-F1
#
_entry.id   AF-A0A9P9CQ71-F1
#
_cell.length_a   1.000
_cell.length_b   1.000
_cell.length_c   1.000
_cell.angle_alpha   90.00
_cell.angle_beta   90.00
_cell.angle_gamma   90.00
#
_symmetry.space_group_name_H-M   'P 1'
#
loop_
_entity.id
_entity.type
_entity.pdbx_description
1 polymer ?
#
loop_
_entity_poly.entity_id
_entity_poly.type
_entity_poly.pdbx_seq_one_letter_code
_entity_poly.pdbx_strand_id
1 'polypeptide(L)'
;MRSCIAWRHTISTSPSYSLSTVMPTDISSSSQLSKIISGNKLTVIDFWATWCGPCKMMDPVFDSLSKQYPGANFVKVDTDAHKDIMQEYKVSGMPTFILMKGGVKVDQVRGADKRGLENAVAKHAGPGGVNSGAFTGRGNTLGGGSSSTSPGVFAADATAGLLNIDPQLKLLLGMAAAYAALYYVFYM
;
A
#
# COMPACT_ATOMS: atom_id res chain seq x y z
N MET A 1 -48.03 -22.26 -40.86
CA MET A 1 -47.42 -20.92 -41.03
C MET A 1 -46.81 -20.50 -39.71
N ARG A 2 -45.48 -20.32 -39.67
CA ARG A 2 -44.69 -20.05 -38.46
C ARG A 2 -44.72 -18.54 -38.18
N SER A 3 -45.42 -18.12 -37.13
CA SER A 3 -45.36 -16.72 -36.64
C SER A 3 -44.15 -16.56 -35.73
N CYS A 4 -43.22 -15.71 -36.17
CA CYS A 4 -42.05 -15.29 -35.40
C CYS A 4 -42.49 -14.55 -34.13
N ILE A 5 -42.28 -15.17 -32.98
CA ILE A 5 -42.33 -14.50 -31.68
C ILE A 5 -41.06 -13.65 -31.59
N ALA A 6 -41.23 -12.34 -31.70
CA ALA A 6 -40.18 -11.34 -31.56
C ALA A 6 -39.63 -11.34 -30.13
N TRP A 7 -38.52 -12.04 -29.92
CA TRP A 7 -37.70 -11.89 -28.72
C TRP A 7 -37.00 -10.52 -28.78
N ARG A 8 -37.61 -9.51 -28.12
CA ARG A 8 -36.90 -8.30 -27.71
C ARG A 8 -35.82 -8.72 -26.73
N HIS A 9 -34.62 -8.97 -27.24
CA HIS A 9 -33.43 -8.99 -26.42
C HIS A 9 -33.16 -7.56 -25.95
N THR A 10 -33.59 -7.23 -24.73
CA THR A 10 -32.96 -6.19 -23.95
C THR A 10 -31.53 -6.65 -23.69
N ILE A 11 -30.61 -6.22 -24.56
CA ILE A 11 -29.18 -6.25 -24.28
C ILE A 11 -28.97 -5.25 -23.15
N SER A 12 -29.12 -5.72 -21.91
CA SER A 12 -28.55 -5.07 -20.74
C SER A 12 -27.06 -5.39 -20.77
N THR A 13 -26.30 -4.66 -21.57
CA THR A 13 -24.86 -4.52 -21.35
C THR A 13 -24.68 -3.55 -20.20
N SER A 14 -24.99 -4.00 -18.99
CA SER A 14 -24.29 -3.49 -17.82
C SER A 14 -22.82 -3.93 -17.97
N PRO A 15 -21.85 -3.01 -17.95
CA PRO A 15 -20.46 -3.41 -17.80
C PRO A 15 -20.32 -3.89 -16.36
N SER A 16 -20.67 -5.15 -16.11
CA SER A 16 -20.31 -5.80 -14.86
C SER A 16 -18.81 -6.06 -14.93
N TYR A 17 -18.02 -5.07 -14.51
CA TYR A 17 -16.64 -5.31 -14.07
C TYR A 17 -16.75 -6.22 -12.85
N SER A 18 -16.85 -7.52 -13.11
CA SER A 18 -16.76 -8.54 -12.08
C SER A 18 -15.35 -8.46 -11.53
N LEU A 19 -15.21 -7.69 -10.45
CA LEU A 19 -14.00 -7.47 -9.66
C LEU A 19 -13.52 -8.78 -9.04
N SER A 20 -12.92 -9.62 -9.87
CA SER A 20 -12.15 -10.81 -9.51
C SER A 20 -11.02 -10.94 -10.53
N THR A 21 -10.24 -9.87 -10.69
CA THR A 21 -9.05 -9.88 -11.54
C THR A 21 -7.90 -10.44 -10.71
N VAL A 22 -7.56 -11.70 -10.94
CA VAL A 22 -6.42 -12.39 -10.30
C VAL A 22 -5.07 -11.87 -10.85
N MET A 23 -5.10 -10.87 -11.74
CA MET A 23 -3.95 -10.26 -12.40
C MET A 23 -3.93 -8.74 -12.18
N PRO A 24 -2.74 -8.12 -12.12
CA PRO A 24 -2.63 -6.66 -12.08
C PRO A 24 -3.31 -6.01 -13.27
N THR A 25 -4.08 -4.95 -12.99
CA THR A 25 -4.78 -4.19 -14.03
C THR A 25 -3.90 -3.02 -14.47
N ASP A 26 -3.56 -2.96 -15.75
CA ASP A 26 -2.93 -1.78 -16.34
C ASP A 26 -3.95 -0.64 -16.46
N ILE A 27 -3.59 0.54 -15.93
CA ILE A 27 -4.44 1.73 -16.01
C ILE A 27 -3.83 2.74 -16.97
N SER A 28 -4.62 3.07 -18.00
CA SER A 28 -4.27 4.08 -19.00
C SER A 28 -5.03 5.41 -18.83
N SER A 29 -5.77 5.60 -17.73
CA SER A 29 -6.56 6.82 -17.48
C SER A 29 -6.65 7.17 -16.01
N SER A 30 -6.39 8.43 -15.67
CA SER A 30 -6.55 8.99 -14.32
C SER A 30 -7.97 8.83 -13.78
N SER A 31 -8.97 8.94 -14.66
CA SER A 31 -10.39 8.75 -14.30
C SER A 31 -10.74 7.31 -13.89
N GLN A 32 -10.02 6.32 -14.44
CA GLN A 32 -10.18 4.91 -14.08
C GLN A 32 -9.49 4.64 -12.73
N LEU A 33 -8.32 5.23 -12.51
CA LEU A 33 -7.58 5.12 -11.26
C LEU A 33 -8.41 5.66 -10.08
N SER A 34 -8.98 6.86 -10.21
CA SER A 34 -9.78 7.46 -9.14
C SER A 34 -10.98 6.61 -8.75
N LYS A 35 -11.71 6.04 -9.74
CA LYS A 35 -12.84 5.12 -9.49
C LYS A 35 -12.44 3.88 -8.69
N ILE A 36 -11.27 3.30 -8.96
CA ILE A 36 -10.78 2.11 -8.25
C ILE A 36 -10.36 2.49 -6.82
N ILE A 37 -9.68 3.62 -6.66
CA ILE A 37 -9.20 4.13 -5.37
C ILE A 37 -10.36 4.55 -4.44
N SER A 38 -11.46 5.05 -4.99
CA SER A 38 -12.67 5.40 -4.21
C SER A 38 -13.34 4.18 -3.56
N GLY A 39 -12.97 2.96 -3.93
CA GLY A 39 -13.45 1.75 -3.28
C GLY A 39 -12.94 1.61 -1.84
N ASN A 40 -13.67 0.82 -1.03
CA ASN A 40 -13.25 0.47 0.34
C ASN A 40 -12.20 -0.66 0.39
N LYS A 41 -11.80 -1.19 -0.78
CA LYS A 41 -10.78 -2.22 -0.89
C LYS A 41 -9.38 -1.58 -0.88
N LEU A 42 -8.39 -2.32 -0.39
CA LEU A 42 -7.00 -1.92 -0.55
C LEU A 42 -6.66 -1.90 -2.04
N THR A 43 -6.08 -0.81 -2.52
CA THR A 43 -5.59 -0.66 -3.88
C THR A 43 -4.09 -0.43 -3.83
N VAL A 44 -3.32 -1.33 -4.43
CA VAL A 44 -1.87 -1.24 -4.54
C VAL A 44 -1.54 -0.79 -5.96
N ILE A 45 -0.86 0.35 -6.07
CA ILE A 45 -0.52 0.99 -7.33
C ILE A 45 0.99 0.84 -7.54
N ASP A 46 1.40 0.19 -8.61
CA ASP A 46 2.79 0.06 -9.06
C ASP A 46 3.08 1.07 -10.18
N PHE A 47 4.02 1.98 -9.92
CA PHE A 47 4.52 2.94 -10.90
C PHE A 47 5.74 2.36 -11.59
N TRP A 48 5.59 2.02 -12.87
CA TRP A 48 6.59 1.33 -13.67
C TRP A 48 6.87 2.03 -15.01
N ALA A 49 7.92 1.58 -15.69
CA ALA A 49 8.29 1.99 -17.04
C ALA A 49 9.01 0.86 -17.77
N THR A 50 8.94 0.84 -19.10
CA THR A 50 9.51 -0.23 -19.94
C THR A 50 11.05 -0.26 -19.92
N TRP A 51 11.68 0.90 -19.70
CA TRP A 51 13.13 1.08 -19.60
C TRP A 51 13.68 0.80 -18.18
N CYS A 52 12.81 0.58 -17.19
CA CYS A 52 13.21 0.32 -15.81
C CYS A 52 13.60 -1.16 -15.61
N GLY A 53 14.90 -1.45 -15.57
CA GLY A 53 15.43 -2.78 -15.29
C GLY A 53 14.95 -3.38 -13.96
N PRO A 54 15.06 -2.67 -12.82
CA PRO A 54 14.60 -3.18 -11.52
C PRO A 54 13.09 -3.47 -11.45
N CYS A 55 12.27 -2.76 -12.22
CA CYS A 55 10.82 -2.96 -12.25
C CYS A 55 10.47 -4.37 -12.77
N LYS A 56 11.19 -4.85 -13.80
CA LYS A 56 11.00 -6.21 -14.35
C LYS A 56 11.25 -7.32 -13.34
N MET A 57 12.09 -7.08 -12.33
CA MET A 57 12.32 -8.05 -11.26
C MET A 57 11.16 -8.08 -10.25
N MET A 58 10.44 -6.96 -10.09
CA MET A 58 9.31 -6.83 -9.17
C MET A 58 7.98 -7.28 -9.79
N ASP A 59 7.85 -7.25 -11.12
CA ASP A 59 6.68 -7.77 -11.85
C ASP A 59 6.17 -9.15 -11.35
N PRO A 60 7.00 -10.21 -11.29
CA PRO A 60 6.53 -11.52 -10.84
C PRO A 60 6.16 -11.55 -9.35
N VAL A 61 6.74 -10.66 -8.54
CA VAL A 61 6.39 -10.50 -7.12
C VAL A 61 5.00 -9.87 -7.02
N PHE A 62 4.76 -8.82 -7.80
CA PHE A 62 3.48 -8.11 -7.84
C PHE A 62 2.34 -9.03 -8.31
N ASP A 63 2.58 -9.82 -9.35
CA ASP A 63 1.65 -10.86 -9.84
C ASP A 63 1.38 -11.95 -8.80
N SER A 64 2.38 -12.32 -8.00
CA SER A 64 2.20 -13.30 -6.92
C SER A 64 1.33 -12.72 -5.80
N LEU A 65 1.54 -11.45 -5.46
CA LEU A 65 0.75 -10.76 -4.45
C LEU A 65 -0.71 -10.56 -4.90
N SER A 66 -0.96 -10.28 -6.18
CA SER A 66 -2.33 -10.18 -6.69
C SER A 66 -3.11 -11.49 -6.56
N LYS A 67 -2.42 -12.62 -6.75
CA LYS A 67 -3.01 -13.96 -6.56
C LYS A 67 -3.23 -14.29 -5.09
N GLN A 68 -2.33 -13.88 -4.21
CA GLN A 68 -2.44 -14.12 -2.76
C GLN A 68 -3.56 -13.29 -2.12
N TYR A 69 -3.74 -12.05 -2.57
CA TYR A 69 -4.69 -11.10 -2.00
C TYR A 69 -5.80 -10.72 -2.99
N PRO A 70 -6.71 -11.63 -3.36
CA PRO A 70 -7.80 -11.33 -4.31
C PRO A 70 -8.81 -10.30 -3.78
N GLY A 71 -8.78 -10.00 -2.48
CA GLY A 71 -9.56 -8.94 -1.84
C GLY A 71 -9.00 -7.53 -2.06
N ALA A 72 -7.76 -7.41 -2.54
CA ALA A 72 -7.12 -6.14 -2.86
C ALA A 72 -7.05 -5.94 -4.39
N ASN A 73 -7.08 -4.68 -4.82
CA ASN A 73 -6.91 -4.31 -6.21
C ASN A 73 -5.43 -4.08 -6.47
N PHE A 74 -4.86 -4.75 -7.48
CA PHE A 74 -3.50 -4.54 -7.92
C PHE A 74 -3.54 -3.81 -9.26
N VAL A 75 -2.84 -2.68 -9.32
CA VAL A 75 -2.91 -1.73 -10.42
C VAL A 75 -1.50 -1.37 -10.84
N LYS A 76 -1.26 -1.33 -12.16
CA LYS A 76 -0.01 -0.88 -12.75
C LYS A 76 -0.26 0.41 -13.52
N VAL A 77 0.61 1.40 -13.32
CA VAL A 77 0.56 2.70 -14.00
C VAL A 77 1.88 2.91 -14.73
N ASP A 78 1.78 3.04 -16.05
CA ASP A 78 2.92 3.44 -16.88
C ASP A 78 3.20 4.93 -16.69
N THR A 79 4.37 5.22 -16.14
CA THR A 79 4.85 6.57 -15.85
C THR A 79 5.24 7.35 -17.09
N ASP A 80 5.60 6.68 -18.20
CA ASP A 80 5.95 7.36 -19.46
C ASP A 80 4.68 7.91 -20.15
N ALA A 81 3.58 7.16 -20.05
CA ALA A 81 2.27 7.55 -20.58
C ALA A 81 1.51 8.53 -19.67
N HIS A 82 1.69 8.45 -18.35
CA HIS A 82 0.88 9.19 -17.36
C HIS A 82 1.72 9.99 -16.35
N LYS A 83 2.45 10.99 -16.88
CA LYS A 83 3.31 11.88 -16.08
C LYS A 83 2.53 12.77 -15.10
N ASP A 84 1.28 13.07 -15.42
CA ASP A 84 0.33 13.80 -14.57
C ASP A 84 0.08 13.04 -13.25
N ILE A 85 -0.23 11.74 -13.34
CA ILE A 85 -0.46 10.89 -12.17
C ILE A 85 0.83 10.80 -11.35
N MET A 86 1.99 10.66 -11.99
CA MET A 86 3.28 10.67 -11.31
C MET A 86 3.49 11.91 -10.42
N GLN A 87 3.15 13.10 -10.95
CA GLN A 87 3.31 14.37 -10.25
C GLN A 87 2.33 14.50 -9.08
N GLU A 88 1.07 14.12 -9.29
CA GLU A 88 0.03 14.12 -8.26
C GLU A 88 0.43 13.27 -7.05
N TYR A 89 0.96 12.07 -7.31
CA TYR A 89 1.37 11.14 -6.27
C TYR A 89 2.83 11.34 -5.77
N LYS A 90 3.52 12.38 -6.28
CA LYS A 90 4.91 12.74 -5.93
C LYS A 90 5.88 11.56 -6.05
N VAL A 91 5.75 10.79 -7.13
CA VAL A 91 6.66 9.69 -7.45
C VAL A 91 7.92 10.27 -8.08
N SER A 92 9.07 10.07 -7.43
CA SER A 92 10.36 10.63 -7.86
C SER A 92 11.30 9.60 -8.47
N GLY A 93 10.92 8.33 -8.47
CA GLY A 93 11.76 7.23 -8.93
C GLY A 93 10.98 5.93 -8.99
N MET A 94 11.48 4.98 -9.77
CA MET A 94 10.83 3.69 -10.02
C MET A 94 11.71 2.51 -9.60
N PRO A 95 11.10 1.38 -9.21
CA PRO A 95 9.67 1.21 -8.96
C PRO A 95 9.24 1.96 -7.68
N THR A 96 7.99 2.43 -7.64
CA THR A 96 7.38 2.95 -6.41
C THR A 96 5.99 2.35 -6.28
N PHE A 97 5.68 1.82 -5.10
CA PHE A 97 4.39 1.24 -4.79
C PHE A 97 3.65 2.15 -3.82
N ILE A 98 2.40 2.47 -4.13
CA ILE A 98 1.53 3.28 -3.27
C ILE A 98 0.31 2.45 -2.89
N LEU A 99 0.06 2.36 -1.59
CA LEU A 99 -1.09 1.67 -1.05
C LEU A 99 -2.16 2.71 -0.71
N MET A 100 -3.33 2.56 -1.32
CA MET A 100 -4.49 3.42 -1.14
C MET A 100 -5.65 2.60 -0.55
N LYS A 101 -6.38 3.18 0.40
CA LYS A 101 -7.60 2.56 0.94
C LYS A 101 -8.64 3.65 1.20
N GLY A 102 -9.81 3.53 0.58
CA GLY A 102 -10.89 4.52 0.75
C GLY A 102 -10.48 5.94 0.35
N GLY A 103 -9.72 6.09 -0.73
CA GLY A 103 -9.24 7.41 -1.17
C GLY A 103 -8.01 7.96 -0.45
N VAL A 104 -7.53 7.31 0.61
CA VAL A 104 -6.41 7.81 1.42
C VAL A 104 -5.16 6.95 1.21
N LYS A 105 -4.00 7.59 1.11
CA LYS A 105 -2.70 6.90 1.10
C LYS A 105 -2.40 6.33 2.48
N VAL A 106 -2.34 5.01 2.57
CA VAL A 106 -2.07 4.29 3.83
C VAL A 106 -0.60 3.93 3.99
N ASP A 107 0.09 3.62 2.89
CA ASP A 107 1.51 3.28 2.91
C ASP A 107 2.18 3.57 1.56
N GLN A 108 3.50 3.63 1.56
CA GLN A 108 4.32 3.85 0.36
C GLN A 108 5.65 3.12 0.47
N VAL A 109 5.97 2.31 -0.53
CA VAL A 109 7.25 1.61 -0.65
C VAL A 109 7.98 2.14 -1.87
N ARG A 110 9.24 2.55 -1.69
CA ARG A 110 10.08 3.09 -2.77
C ARG A 110 11.20 2.11 -3.11
N GLY A 111 11.48 1.98 -4.39
CA GLY A 111 12.51 1.07 -4.91
C GLY A 111 12.03 -0.39 -4.99
N ALA A 112 12.92 -1.24 -5.50
CA ALA A 112 12.68 -2.67 -5.66
C ALA A 112 12.83 -3.43 -4.33
N ASP A 113 12.05 -3.06 -3.33
CA ASP A 113 12.00 -3.72 -2.02
C ASP A 113 10.85 -4.73 -1.95
N LYS A 114 11.17 -6.00 -2.28
CA LYS A 114 10.24 -7.14 -2.20
C LYS A 114 9.64 -7.31 -0.81
N ARG A 115 10.48 -7.28 0.23
CA ARG A 115 10.05 -7.57 1.61
C ARG A 115 9.21 -6.41 2.16
N GLY A 116 9.61 -5.17 1.87
CA GLY A 116 8.84 -3.99 2.22
C GLY A 116 7.45 -4.01 1.60
N LEU A 117 7.35 -4.35 0.32
CA LEU A 117 6.06 -4.49 -0.37
C LEU A 117 5.18 -5.58 0.22
N GLU A 118 5.72 -6.78 0.42
CA GLU A 118 4.99 -7.91 1.04
C GLU A 118 4.44 -7.55 2.42
N ASN A 119 5.26 -6.91 3.26
CA ASN A 119 4.87 -6.47 4.60
C ASN A 119 3.80 -5.38 4.57
N ALA A 120 3.93 -4.39 3.68
CA ALA A 120 2.97 -3.32 3.54
C ALA A 120 1.59 -3.87 3.09
N VAL A 121 1.58 -4.77 2.11
CA VAL A 121 0.34 -5.43 1.66
C VAL A 121 -0.26 -6.26 2.79
N ALA A 122 0.53 -7.10 3.46
CA ALA A 122 0.05 -7.93 4.57
C ALA A 122 -0.55 -7.10 5.71
N LYS A 123 0.07 -5.97 6.05
CA LYS A 123 -0.39 -5.05 7.09
C LYS A 123 -1.75 -4.42 6.77
N HIS A 124 -2.02 -4.12 5.50
CA HIS A 124 -3.19 -3.34 5.09
C HIS A 124 -4.32 -4.16 4.43
N ALA A 125 -4.03 -5.36 3.93
CA ALA A 125 -5.00 -6.25 3.30
C ALA A 125 -5.91 -6.98 4.32
N GLY A 126 -5.54 -6.97 5.60
CA GLY A 126 -6.28 -7.61 6.69
C GLY A 126 -5.97 -9.12 6.83
N PRO A 127 -6.39 -9.76 7.93
CA PRO A 127 -6.06 -11.16 8.25
C PRO A 127 -6.68 -12.23 7.34
N GLY A 128 -7.30 -11.85 6.21
CA GLY A 128 -8.03 -12.74 5.29
C GLY A 128 -7.31 -13.09 3.99
N GLY A 129 -6.02 -12.78 3.83
CA GLY A 129 -5.30 -12.92 2.55
C GLY A 129 -3.96 -13.65 2.60
N VAL A 130 -3.59 -14.24 3.73
CA VAL A 130 -2.41 -15.12 3.79
C VAL A 130 -2.88 -16.57 3.62
N ASN A 131 -2.80 -17.09 2.40
CA ASN A 131 -2.69 -18.53 2.23
C ASN A 131 -1.34 -18.92 2.81
N SER A 132 -1.35 -19.26 4.09
CA SER A 132 -0.22 -19.76 4.86
C SER A 132 0.27 -21.08 4.26
N GLY A 133 0.98 -21.00 3.14
CA GLY A 133 2.14 -21.84 2.84
C GLY A 133 3.32 -21.46 3.74
N ALA A 134 3.03 -21.07 4.99
CA ALA A 134 3.98 -21.09 6.06
C ALA A 134 4.42 -22.56 6.15
N PHE A 135 5.60 -22.84 5.61
CA PHE A 135 6.31 -24.07 5.87
C PHE A 135 6.44 -24.19 7.39
N THR A 136 5.49 -24.88 8.01
CA THR A 136 5.51 -25.30 9.42
C THR A 136 6.41 -26.51 9.61
N GLY A 137 7.44 -26.64 8.78
CA GLY A 137 8.60 -27.45 9.11
C GLY A 137 9.43 -26.68 10.12
N ARG A 138 9.43 -27.13 11.37
CA ARG A 138 10.39 -26.66 12.39
C ARG A 138 11.81 -27.00 11.89
N GLY A 139 12.41 -26.08 11.15
CA GLY A 139 13.83 -26.09 10.83
C GLY A 139 14.58 -25.43 11.97
N ASN A 140 15.43 -26.20 12.66
CA ASN A 140 16.24 -25.73 13.78
C ASN A 140 17.10 -24.52 13.38
N THR A 141 17.00 -23.44 14.15
CA THR A 141 17.85 -22.27 14.01
C THR A 141 19.23 -22.58 14.60
N LEU A 142 20.28 -22.50 13.79
CA LEU A 142 21.64 -22.39 14.30
C LEU A 142 22.06 -20.92 14.17
N GLY A 143 21.98 -20.22 15.30
CA GLY A 143 22.68 -18.96 15.54
C GLY A 143 21.88 -17.69 15.23
N GLY A 144 21.47 -16.98 16.28
CA GLY A 144 21.20 -15.54 16.17
C GLY A 144 20.03 -15.00 16.99
N GLY A 145 20.18 -14.95 18.32
CA GLY A 145 19.69 -13.87 19.17
C GLY A 145 18.20 -13.51 19.18
N SER A 146 17.50 -14.08 20.17
CA SER A 146 16.37 -13.53 20.95
C SER A 146 16.25 -11.99 20.93
N SER A 147 15.06 -11.37 20.91
CA SER A 147 13.98 -11.62 21.87
C SER A 147 12.61 -11.12 21.38
N SER A 148 11.65 -12.04 21.32
CA SER A 148 10.24 -11.75 21.50
C SER A 148 9.88 -12.02 22.97
N THR A 149 9.49 -10.98 23.71
CA THR A 149 8.84 -11.16 25.01
C THR A 149 7.58 -10.31 25.08
N SER A 150 6.45 -10.99 24.98
CA SER A 150 5.20 -10.71 25.71
C SER A 150 4.86 -12.02 26.43
N PRO A 151 4.10 -12.09 27.54
CA PRO A 151 3.01 -11.17 27.92
C PRO A 151 2.86 -10.91 29.45
N GLY A 152 1.92 -10.03 29.80
CA GLY A 152 1.12 -10.16 31.04
C GLY A 152 1.21 -9.04 32.08
N VAL A 153 0.06 -8.38 32.30
CA VAL A 153 -0.50 -7.83 33.56
C VAL A 153 0.47 -7.24 34.60
N PHE A 154 0.32 -5.95 34.93
CA PHE A 154 -0.02 -5.39 36.25
C PHE A 154 -0.09 -3.85 36.14
N ALA A 155 -0.94 -3.27 36.97
CA ALA A 155 -1.31 -1.86 36.97
C ALA A 155 -0.17 -0.90 37.34
N ALA A 156 -0.37 0.36 36.93
CA ALA A 156 0.14 1.59 37.53
C ALA A 156 1.67 1.76 37.67
N ASP A 157 2.27 2.56 36.78
CA ASP A 157 3.02 3.76 37.19
C ASP A 157 3.24 4.69 35.99
N ALA A 158 2.84 5.95 36.12
CA ALA A 158 2.80 6.95 35.06
C ALA A 158 4.11 7.75 34.91
N THR A 159 5.27 7.21 35.30
CA THR A 159 6.54 7.97 35.25
C THR A 159 7.64 7.42 34.33
N ALA A 160 7.43 6.32 33.62
CA ALA A 160 8.47 5.70 32.78
C ALA A 160 8.40 6.04 31.26
N GLY A 161 7.53 6.96 30.84
CA GLY A 161 7.33 7.34 29.42
C GLY A 161 8.23 8.46 28.88
N LEU A 162 9.15 9.00 29.68
CA LEU A 162 9.85 10.26 29.36
C LEU A 162 11.26 10.12 28.77
N LEU A 163 11.80 8.90 28.62
CA LEU A 163 13.19 8.72 28.15
C LEU A 163 13.36 8.06 26.79
N ASN A 164 12.28 7.68 26.10
CA ASN A 164 12.36 7.10 24.75
C ASN A 164 11.60 7.94 23.72
N ILE A 165 11.99 9.20 23.63
CA ILE A 165 11.47 10.18 22.66
C ILE A 165 12.50 10.30 21.54
N ASP A 166 12.03 10.09 20.31
CA ASP A 166 12.80 10.14 19.06
C ASP A 166 13.75 11.37 19.04
N PRO A 167 15.03 11.21 18.67
CA PRO A 167 16.00 12.31 18.68
C PRO A 167 15.57 13.50 17.80
N GLN A 168 14.73 13.28 16.79
CA GLN A 168 14.15 14.37 15.99
C GLN A 168 13.15 15.21 16.80
N LEU A 169 12.38 14.59 17.70
CA LEU A 169 11.36 15.29 18.48
C LEU A 169 11.97 16.15 19.59
N LYS A 170 13.11 15.74 20.17
CA LYS A 170 13.90 16.59 21.08
C LYS A 170 14.41 17.85 20.39
N LEU A 171 14.89 17.73 19.15
CA LEU A 171 15.36 18.88 18.37
C LEU A 171 14.20 19.84 18.03
N LEU A 172 13.04 19.31 17.64
CA LEU A 172 11.84 20.07 17.34
C LEU A 172 11.30 20.83 18.56
N LEU A 173 11.22 20.18 19.72
CA LEU A 173 10.79 20.83 20.96
C LEU A 173 11.77 21.92 21.41
N GLY A 174 13.08 21.68 21.26
CA GLY A 174 14.10 22.68 21.51
C GLY A 174 13.98 23.91 20.61
N MET A 175 13.76 23.70 19.31
CA MET A 175 13.56 24.79 18.35
C MET A 175 12.28 25.58 18.64
N ALA A 176 11.18 24.90 19.00
CA ALA A 176 9.92 25.53 19.35
C ALA A 176 10.02 26.39 20.62
N ALA A 177 10.71 25.90 21.65
CA ALA A 177 10.94 26.64 22.89
C ALA A 177 11.82 27.88 22.66
N ALA A 178 12.88 27.76 21.85
CA ALA A 178 13.73 28.88 21.48
C ALA A 178 12.97 29.95 20.69
N TYR A 179 12.11 29.53 19.75
CA TYR A 179 11.27 30.44 18.97
C TYR A 179 10.26 31.17 19.86
N ALA A 180 9.60 30.46 20.79
CA ALA A 180 8.67 31.07 21.73
C ALA A 180 9.36 32.09 22.64
N ALA A 181 10.57 31.80 23.11
CA ALA A 181 11.36 32.73 23.92
C ALA A 181 11.77 33.98 23.14
N LEU A 182 12.24 33.81 21.90
CA LEU A 182 12.61 34.94 21.04
C LEU A 182 11.40 35.79 20.69
N TYR A 183 10.25 35.18 20.39
CA TYR A 183 9.01 35.90 20.12
C TYR A 183 8.59 36.75 21.33
N TYR A 184 8.64 36.19 22.53
CA TYR A 184 8.26 36.91 23.74
C TYR A 184 9.19 38.08 24.08
N VAL A 185 10.48 37.97 23.76
CA VAL A 185 11.47 39.05 23.95
C VAL A 185 11.35 40.15 22.89
N PHE A 186 10.90 39.83 21.68
CA PHE A 186 10.78 40.80 20.58
C PHE A 186 9.41 41.48 20.47
N TYR A 187 8.35 40.87 21.00
CA TYR A 187 6.96 41.38 20.90
C TYR A 187 6.41 41.97 22.21
N MET A 188 7.27 42.16 23.21
CA MET A 188 6.92 42.78 24.49
C MET A 188 7.79 44.02 24.73
#